data_AF-A0A522QED9-F1
#
_entry.id   AF-A0A522QED9-F1
#
_cell.length_a   1.000
_cell.length_b   1.000
_cell.length_c   1.000
_cell.angle_alpha   90.00
_cell.angle_beta   90.00
_cell.angle_gamma   90.00
#
_symmetry.space_group_name_H-M   'P 1'
#
loop_
_entity.id
_entity.type
_entity.pdbx_description
1 polymer ?
#
loop_
_entity_poly.entity_id
_entity_poly.type
_entity_poly.pdbx_seq_one_letter_code
_entity_poly.pdbx_strand_id
1 'polypeptide(L)'
;METTLSAVDFERLEREREQIRAAFSAGDPIRHAVIEHLLHADAAQRAVDAFPSPEQMAIAFEGLAEVKNAEERIERLDPVFQAIFADLRSPRFIRWLEAITGIPDLRADPELHGGGLHQGPDGSFLDIHADFNLHPRLGIYRRLNVLIYLNPEWHERWGGCLELWAQDMSQRRAFIVPILNRCVIMETHDRAYHGYKQLRLPAGVTRKSMASYYYSPQRSESQTEEEHNTLFQLRPEERAGAHARQFLRRIEALAPRAVRPIVRGLRRAFGLAD
;
A
#
# COMPACT_ATOMS: atom_id res chain seq x y z
N MET A 1 12.46 -29.65 -20.36
CA MET A 1 11.58 -28.52 -19.97
C MET A 1 11.67 -28.42 -18.46
N GLU A 2 12.46 -27.49 -17.94
CA GLU A 2 12.34 -27.13 -16.53
C GLU A 2 10.93 -26.55 -16.36
N THR A 3 10.10 -27.26 -15.61
CA THR A 3 8.87 -26.70 -15.07
C THR A 3 9.31 -25.57 -14.16
N THR A 4 9.25 -24.32 -14.64
CA THR A 4 9.46 -23.16 -13.79
C THR A 4 8.40 -23.21 -12.70
N LEU A 5 8.83 -23.54 -11.49
CA LEU A 5 7.98 -23.48 -10.30
C LEU A 5 7.42 -22.07 -10.18
N SER A 6 6.15 -21.98 -9.79
CA SER A 6 5.51 -20.72 -9.43
C SER A 6 6.31 -20.05 -8.31
N ALA A 7 6.34 -18.72 -8.26
CA ALA A 7 6.91 -17.97 -7.15
C ALA A 7 6.03 -18.02 -5.89
N VAL A 8 4.71 -18.15 -6.05
CA VAL A 8 3.72 -18.26 -4.97
C VAL A 8 3.52 -19.73 -4.58
N ASP A 9 3.51 -20.03 -3.27
CA ASP A 9 3.22 -21.39 -2.77
C ASP A 9 1.71 -21.69 -2.76
N PHE A 10 1.14 -21.85 -3.95
CA PHE A 10 -0.30 -22.06 -4.11
C PHE A 10 -0.83 -23.31 -3.41
N GLU A 11 -0.05 -24.38 -3.33
CA GLU A 11 -0.47 -25.62 -2.67
C GLU A 11 -0.65 -25.40 -1.17
N ARG A 12 0.25 -24.66 -0.54
CA ARG A 12 0.10 -24.25 0.87
C ARG A 12 -1.08 -23.30 1.05
N LEU A 13 -1.22 -22.30 0.19
CA LEU A 13 -2.32 -21.34 0.27
C LEU A 13 -3.70 -22.01 0.14
N GLU A 14 -3.83 -23.09 -0.63
CA GLU A 14 -5.09 -23.84 -0.71
C GLU A 14 -5.35 -24.64 0.57
N ARG A 15 -4.32 -25.26 1.17
CA ARG A 15 -4.46 -25.98 2.45
C ARG A 15 -4.85 -25.05 3.60
N GLU A 16 -4.33 -23.82 3.61
CA GLU A 16 -4.56 -22.82 4.66
C GLU A 16 -5.76 -21.90 4.37
N ARG A 17 -6.45 -22.09 3.24
CA ARG A 17 -7.43 -21.14 2.70
C ARG A 17 -8.52 -20.75 3.70
N GLU A 18 -9.12 -21.71 4.40
CA GLU A 18 -10.20 -21.42 5.35
C GLU A 18 -9.72 -20.67 6.59
N GLN A 19 -8.49 -20.94 7.06
CA GLN A 19 -7.88 -20.18 8.15
C GLN A 19 -7.62 -18.74 7.73
N ILE A 20 -7.08 -18.54 6.52
CA ILE A 20 -6.80 -17.21 5.97
C ILE A 20 -8.11 -16.44 5.75
N ARG A 21 -9.16 -17.10 5.24
CA ARG A 21 -10.50 -16.52 5.08
C ARG A 21 -11.09 -16.05 6.41
N ALA A 22 -10.96 -16.87 7.45
CA ALA A 22 -11.43 -16.52 8.79
C ALA A 22 -10.65 -15.31 9.34
N ALA A 23 -9.31 -15.29 9.19
CA ALA A 23 -8.47 -14.18 9.60
C ALA A 23 -8.84 -12.88 8.85
N PHE A 24 -8.99 -12.95 7.52
CA PHE A 24 -9.40 -11.81 6.69
C PHE A 24 -10.74 -11.22 7.15
N SER A 25 -11.71 -12.09 7.40
CA SER A 25 -13.06 -11.69 7.80
C SER A 25 -13.10 -11.10 9.21
N ALA A 26 -12.23 -11.56 10.11
CA ALA A 26 -12.12 -11.08 11.49
C ALA A 26 -11.21 -9.86 11.66
N GLY A 27 -10.53 -9.42 10.58
CA GLY A 27 -9.61 -8.28 10.62
C GLY A 27 -10.29 -6.98 11.09
N ASP A 28 -9.70 -6.33 12.11
CA ASP A 28 -10.08 -5.03 12.68
C ASP A 28 -8.87 -4.09 12.55
N PRO A 29 -9.01 -2.83 12.09
CA PRO A 29 -10.24 -2.07 11.80
C PRO A 29 -10.74 -2.18 10.35
N ILE A 30 -9.96 -2.88 9.53
CA ILE A 30 -10.20 -3.13 8.12
C ILE A 30 -10.15 -4.64 7.96
N ARG A 31 -11.01 -5.23 7.13
CA ARG A 31 -10.89 -6.66 6.81
C ARG A 31 -9.53 -6.91 6.17
N HIS A 32 -8.69 -7.69 6.86
CA HIS A 32 -7.32 -7.94 6.44
C HIS A 32 -6.79 -9.26 6.99
N ALA A 33 -5.84 -9.86 6.28
CA ALA A 33 -5.10 -11.03 6.72
C ALA A 33 -3.60 -10.80 6.53
N VAL A 34 -2.80 -11.27 7.49
CA VAL A 34 -1.35 -11.36 7.40
C VAL A 34 -0.99 -12.81 7.08
N ILE A 35 -0.21 -13.01 6.02
CA ILE A 35 0.22 -14.31 5.54
C ILE A 35 1.74 -14.34 5.57
N GLU A 36 2.30 -15.21 6.40
CA GLU A 36 3.74 -15.45 6.40
C GLU A 36 4.11 -16.36 5.24
N HIS A 37 5.27 -16.10 4.64
CA HIS A 37 5.86 -16.91 3.58
C HIS A 37 4.96 -17.11 2.35
N LEU A 38 4.36 -16.04 1.83
CA LEU A 38 3.50 -16.12 0.63
C LEU A 38 4.24 -16.76 -0.56
N LEU A 39 5.48 -16.33 -0.76
CA LEU A 39 6.35 -16.81 -1.83
C LEU A 39 7.14 -18.04 -1.37
N HIS A 40 7.55 -18.89 -2.31
CA HIS A 40 8.62 -19.84 -2.05
C HIS A 40 9.90 -19.11 -1.60
N ALA A 41 10.67 -19.76 -0.72
CA ALA A 41 11.81 -19.13 -0.06
C ALA A 41 12.90 -18.67 -1.05
N ASP A 42 13.11 -19.42 -2.12
CA ASP A 42 14.05 -19.08 -3.19
C ASP A 42 13.60 -17.86 -3.98
N ALA A 43 12.30 -17.76 -4.31
CA ALA A 43 11.73 -16.59 -4.97
C ALA A 43 11.84 -15.33 -4.08
N ALA A 44 11.55 -15.46 -2.79
CA ALA A 44 11.69 -14.35 -1.83
C ALA A 44 13.15 -13.88 -1.72
N GLN A 45 14.10 -14.80 -1.64
CA GLN A 45 15.54 -14.46 -1.56
C GLN A 45 16.01 -13.78 -2.85
N ARG A 46 15.67 -14.33 -4.02
CA ARG A 46 15.99 -13.72 -5.32
C ARG A 46 15.38 -12.33 -5.46
N ALA A 47 14.16 -12.11 -4.95
CA ALA A 47 13.53 -10.80 -4.96
C ALA A 47 14.24 -9.78 -4.05
N VAL A 48 14.81 -10.22 -2.92
CA VAL A 48 15.67 -9.36 -2.09
C VAL A 48 16.93 -8.98 -2.84
N ASP A 49 17.62 -9.96 -3.43
CA ASP A 49 18.91 -9.76 -4.09
C ASP A 49 18.80 -8.91 -5.37
N ALA A 50 17.67 -9.02 -6.06
CA ALA A 50 17.39 -8.28 -7.29
C ALA A 50 16.67 -6.94 -7.09
N PHE A 51 16.34 -6.55 -5.85
CA PHE A 51 15.59 -5.32 -5.62
C PHE A 51 16.42 -4.09 -6.05
N PRO A 52 15.88 -3.19 -6.90
CA PRO A 52 16.64 -2.05 -7.41
C PRO A 52 17.04 -1.08 -6.30
N SER A 53 18.07 -0.27 -6.53
CA SER A 53 18.36 0.88 -5.68
C SER A 53 17.36 2.01 -5.94
N PRO A 54 17.14 2.95 -4.99
CA PRO A 54 16.21 4.06 -5.18
C PRO A 54 16.46 4.87 -6.47
N GLU A 55 17.72 5.05 -6.85
CA GLU A 55 18.15 5.82 -8.01
C GLU A 55 17.86 5.13 -9.35
N GLN A 56 17.66 3.80 -9.33
CA GLN A 56 17.31 3.01 -10.51
C GLN A 56 15.80 3.02 -10.77
N MET A 57 14.99 3.39 -9.78
CA MET A 57 13.53 3.42 -9.86
C MET A 57 13.03 4.67 -10.60
N ALA A 58 11.97 4.51 -11.38
CA ALA A 58 11.51 5.55 -12.30
C ALA A 58 10.80 6.74 -11.63
N ILE A 59 10.24 6.52 -10.44
CA ILE A 59 9.41 7.50 -9.75
C ILE A 59 10.04 7.83 -8.40
N ALA A 60 10.22 9.11 -8.13
CA ALA A 60 10.58 9.63 -6.82
C ALA A 60 9.44 10.52 -6.31
N PHE A 61 8.86 10.13 -5.18
CA PHE A 61 7.90 10.94 -4.45
C PHE A 61 8.63 11.70 -3.36
N GLU A 62 8.58 13.03 -3.43
CA GLU A 62 9.15 13.95 -2.44
C GLU A 62 8.07 14.93 -1.98
N GLY A 63 6.94 14.37 -1.55
CA GLY A 63 5.72 15.11 -1.23
C GLY A 63 5.59 15.48 0.24
N LEU A 64 4.57 16.30 0.53
CA LEU A 64 4.17 16.62 1.90
C LEU A 64 3.41 15.50 2.60
N ALA A 65 3.02 14.46 1.85
CA ALA A 65 2.20 13.35 2.32
C ALA A 65 2.92 11.98 2.21
N GLU A 66 4.00 11.92 1.44
CA GLU A 66 4.80 10.72 1.27
C GLU A 66 6.20 11.05 0.76
N VAL A 67 7.17 10.21 1.16
CA VAL A 67 8.54 10.21 0.62
C VAL A 67 8.90 8.76 0.31
N LYS A 68 9.04 8.40 -0.97
CA LYS A 68 9.40 7.04 -1.41
C LYS A 68 9.83 7.00 -2.89
N ASN A 69 10.42 5.91 -3.31
CA ASN A 69 10.69 5.60 -4.71
C ASN A 69 9.77 4.47 -5.19
N ALA A 70 9.40 4.49 -6.47
CA ALA A 70 8.54 3.48 -7.07
C ALA A 70 8.93 3.11 -8.52
N GLU A 71 8.60 1.88 -8.91
CA GLU A 71 8.68 1.38 -10.28
C GLU A 71 7.45 0.51 -10.55
N GLU A 72 6.63 0.97 -11.49
CA GLU A 72 5.35 0.35 -11.86
C GLU A 72 5.49 -0.47 -13.16
N ARG A 73 6.56 -0.26 -13.95
CA ARG A 73 6.76 -0.92 -15.24
C ARG A 73 7.36 -2.31 -15.08
N ILE A 74 6.50 -3.32 -15.10
CA ILE A 74 6.86 -4.74 -14.94
C ILE A 74 8.01 -5.16 -15.88
N GLU A 75 8.00 -4.69 -17.13
CA GLU A 75 8.98 -5.04 -18.15
C GLU A 75 10.41 -4.56 -17.84
N ARG A 76 10.57 -3.62 -16.90
CA ARG A 76 11.88 -3.14 -16.43
C ARG A 76 12.37 -3.86 -15.18
N LEU A 77 11.50 -4.64 -14.54
CA LEU A 77 11.84 -5.35 -13.32
C LEU A 77 12.63 -6.62 -13.63
N ASP A 78 13.45 -7.06 -12.68
CA ASP A 78 14.12 -8.36 -12.74
C ASP A 78 13.10 -9.50 -13.00
N PRO A 79 13.46 -10.54 -13.75
CA PRO A 79 12.59 -11.68 -14.02
C PRO A 79 11.91 -12.30 -12.79
N VAL A 80 12.53 -12.23 -11.60
CA VAL A 80 11.87 -12.70 -10.37
C VAL A 80 10.60 -11.92 -10.06
N PHE A 81 10.60 -10.59 -10.20
CA PHE A 81 9.42 -9.77 -9.97
C PHE A 81 8.38 -9.98 -11.07
N GLN A 82 8.81 -10.16 -12.31
CA GLN A 82 7.90 -10.49 -13.41
C GLN A 82 7.17 -11.82 -13.15
N ALA A 83 7.87 -12.82 -12.63
CA ALA A 83 7.28 -14.10 -12.22
C ALA A 83 6.31 -13.94 -11.04
N ILE A 84 6.68 -13.19 -10.00
CA ILE A 84 5.80 -12.91 -8.86
C ILE A 84 4.52 -12.19 -9.32
N PHE A 85 4.65 -11.10 -10.09
CA PHE A 85 3.47 -10.39 -10.61
C PHE A 85 2.65 -11.25 -11.59
N ALA A 86 3.29 -12.17 -12.34
CA ALA A 86 2.58 -13.12 -13.18
C ALA A 86 1.70 -14.08 -12.37
N ASP A 87 2.18 -14.54 -11.22
CA ASP A 87 1.38 -15.35 -10.31
C ASP A 87 0.26 -14.54 -9.65
N LEU A 88 0.56 -13.33 -9.17
CA LEU A 88 -0.42 -12.43 -8.54
C LEU A 88 -1.56 -12.02 -9.49
N ARG A 89 -1.31 -11.94 -10.80
CA ARG A 89 -2.35 -11.68 -11.81
C ARG A 89 -2.99 -12.94 -12.39
N SER A 90 -2.51 -14.12 -11.99
CA SER A 90 -2.98 -15.38 -12.58
C SER A 90 -4.44 -15.63 -12.22
N PRO A 91 -5.22 -16.29 -13.10
CA PRO A 91 -6.57 -16.73 -12.76
C PRO A 91 -6.62 -17.62 -11.51
N ARG A 92 -5.53 -18.34 -11.21
CA ARG A 92 -5.41 -19.17 -10.00
C ARG A 92 -5.41 -18.29 -8.74
N PHE A 93 -4.56 -17.26 -8.70
CA PHE A 93 -4.47 -16.36 -7.56
C PHE A 93 -5.73 -15.50 -7.40
N ILE A 94 -6.29 -15.01 -8.51
CA ILE A 94 -7.53 -14.22 -8.49
C ILE A 94 -8.68 -15.04 -7.88
N ARG A 95 -8.92 -16.28 -8.34
CA ARG A 95 -9.97 -17.14 -7.75
C ARG A 95 -9.73 -17.45 -6.28
N TRP A 96 -8.47 -17.62 -5.89
CA TRP A 96 -8.12 -17.82 -4.49
C TRP A 96 -8.41 -16.56 -3.65
N LEU A 97 -8.08 -15.36 -4.14
CA LEU A 97 -8.45 -14.08 -3.51
C LEU A 97 -9.96 -13.93 -3.35
N GLU A 98 -10.74 -14.20 -4.41
CA GLU A 98 -12.20 -14.14 -4.36
C GLU A 98 -12.74 -15.09 -3.28
N ALA A 99 -12.19 -16.31 -3.18
CA ALA A 99 -12.60 -17.30 -2.19
C ALA A 99 -12.31 -16.86 -0.73
N ILE A 100 -11.15 -16.27 -0.45
CA ILE A 100 -10.78 -15.83 0.91
C ILE A 100 -11.42 -14.50 1.31
N THR A 101 -11.73 -13.63 0.34
CA THR A 101 -12.26 -12.30 0.62
C THR A 101 -13.77 -12.20 0.46
N GLY A 102 -14.38 -13.10 -0.30
CA GLY A 102 -15.80 -13.04 -0.67
C GLY A 102 -16.14 -11.91 -1.63
N ILE A 103 -15.14 -11.27 -2.26
CA ILE A 103 -15.33 -10.21 -3.25
C ILE A 103 -15.29 -10.85 -4.64
N PRO A 104 -16.39 -10.83 -5.41
CA PRO A 104 -16.43 -11.44 -6.73
C PRO A 104 -15.87 -10.52 -7.83
N ASP A 105 -15.65 -11.09 -9.00
CA ASP A 105 -15.27 -10.43 -10.25
C ASP A 105 -13.96 -9.61 -10.12
N LEU A 106 -13.02 -10.12 -9.32
CA LEU A 106 -11.75 -9.45 -9.07
C LEU A 106 -10.87 -9.45 -10.33
N ARG A 107 -10.23 -8.30 -10.57
CA ARG A 107 -9.29 -8.09 -11.66
C ARG A 107 -8.03 -7.46 -11.10
N ALA A 108 -6.88 -8.08 -11.33
CA ALA A 108 -5.59 -7.48 -11.01
C ALA A 108 -5.34 -6.27 -11.92
N ASP A 109 -4.68 -5.24 -11.40
CA ASP A 109 -4.18 -4.13 -12.20
C ASP A 109 -3.11 -4.60 -13.20
N PRO A 110 -3.35 -4.53 -14.51
CA PRO A 110 -2.34 -4.92 -15.50
C PRO A 110 -1.18 -3.93 -15.59
N GLU A 111 -1.38 -2.68 -15.15
CA GLU A 111 -0.41 -1.59 -15.29
C GLU A 111 0.24 -1.18 -13.96
N LEU A 112 -0.15 -1.82 -12.86
CA LEU A 112 0.36 -1.56 -11.52
C LEU A 112 0.31 -0.08 -11.13
N HIS A 113 -0.78 0.61 -11.48
CA HIS A 113 -0.89 2.04 -11.23
C HIS A 113 -0.88 2.33 -9.72
N GLY A 114 0.13 3.07 -9.26
CA GLY A 114 0.40 3.32 -7.84
C GLY A 114 0.88 2.08 -7.06
N GLY A 115 1.10 0.95 -7.74
CA GLY A 115 1.55 -0.34 -7.22
C GLY A 115 3.02 -0.60 -7.56
N GLY A 116 3.36 -1.85 -7.88
CA GLY A 116 4.71 -2.21 -8.29
C GLY A 116 5.68 -2.32 -7.12
N LEU A 117 6.93 -1.94 -7.35
CA LEU A 117 7.96 -1.91 -6.31
C LEU A 117 7.94 -0.57 -5.60
N HIS A 118 8.07 -0.59 -4.28
CA HIS A 118 8.18 0.59 -3.43
C HIS A 118 9.40 0.49 -2.53
N GLN A 119 10.16 1.59 -2.45
CA GLN A 119 11.34 1.69 -1.60
C GLN A 119 11.36 2.99 -0.80
N GLY A 120 11.45 2.89 0.52
CA GLY A 120 11.57 4.02 1.44
C GLY A 120 12.99 4.16 1.98
N PRO A 121 13.73 5.24 1.66
CA PRO A 121 15.01 5.55 2.31
C PRO A 121 14.83 6.01 3.76
N ASP A 122 15.92 6.29 4.47
CA ASP A 122 15.83 6.92 5.80
C ASP A 122 15.01 8.22 5.74
N GLY A 123 14.19 8.48 6.76
CA GLY A 123 13.25 9.61 6.77
C GLY A 123 12.01 9.46 5.87
N SER A 124 11.87 8.36 5.11
CA SER A 124 10.66 8.05 4.34
C SER A 124 9.42 7.96 5.24
N PHE A 125 8.24 8.31 4.73
CA PHE A 125 6.95 8.15 5.40
C PHE A 125 5.83 8.02 4.37
N LEU A 126 4.67 7.56 4.83
CA LEU A 126 3.41 7.65 4.11
C LEU A 126 2.31 7.95 5.12
N ASP A 127 1.72 9.13 5.00
CA ASP A 127 0.68 9.56 5.92
C ASP A 127 -0.54 8.65 5.89
N ILE A 128 -1.34 8.71 6.96
CA ILE A 128 -2.56 7.91 7.02
C ILE A 128 -3.49 8.37 5.91
N HIS A 129 -4.00 7.43 5.12
CA HIS A 129 -4.89 7.71 4.01
C HIS A 129 -5.84 6.55 3.75
N ALA A 130 -6.94 6.85 3.06
CA ALA A 130 -7.66 5.87 2.26
C ALA A 130 -7.24 6.07 0.79
N ASP A 131 -7.10 4.97 0.05
CA ASP A 131 -6.73 5.00 -1.36
C ASP A 131 -7.78 5.69 -2.24
N PHE A 132 -7.40 6.05 -3.46
CA PHE A 132 -8.36 6.40 -4.52
C PHE A 132 -9.28 5.22 -4.83
N ASN A 133 -10.55 5.50 -5.14
CA ASN A 133 -11.57 4.45 -5.25
C ASN A 133 -11.69 3.81 -6.63
N LEU A 134 -11.39 4.53 -7.72
CA LEU A 134 -11.57 4.02 -9.09
C LEU A 134 -10.24 3.83 -9.81
N HIS A 135 -10.15 2.76 -10.60
CA HIS A 135 -9.06 2.60 -11.54
C HIS A 135 -9.12 3.71 -12.62
N PRO A 136 -8.05 4.49 -12.87
CA PRO A 136 -8.11 5.71 -13.68
C PRO A 136 -8.54 5.50 -15.13
N ARG A 137 -8.20 4.35 -15.75
CA ARG A 137 -8.64 4.02 -17.12
C ARG A 137 -9.91 3.16 -17.21
N LEU A 138 -10.08 2.21 -16.28
CA LEU A 138 -11.14 1.20 -16.35
C LEU A 138 -12.43 1.64 -15.64
N GLY A 139 -12.39 2.63 -14.75
CA GLY A 139 -13.56 3.12 -14.02
C GLY A 139 -14.20 2.07 -13.10
N ILE A 140 -13.44 1.06 -12.68
CA ILE A 140 -13.89 0.01 -11.75
C ILE A 140 -13.29 0.23 -10.36
N TYR A 141 -13.96 -0.28 -9.33
CA TYR A 141 -13.65 0.03 -7.94
C TYR A 141 -12.45 -0.75 -7.43
N ARG A 142 -11.49 -0.09 -6.80
CA ARG A 142 -10.40 -0.73 -6.06
C ARG A 142 -10.99 -1.43 -4.84
N ARG A 143 -10.70 -2.71 -4.69
CA ARG A 143 -11.28 -3.56 -3.63
C ARG A 143 -10.24 -4.14 -2.69
N LEU A 144 -9.04 -4.45 -3.16
CA LEU A 144 -8.00 -5.07 -2.35
C LEU A 144 -6.62 -4.50 -2.65
N ASN A 145 -5.82 -4.40 -1.59
CA ASN A 145 -4.38 -4.29 -1.68
C ASN A 145 -3.73 -5.59 -1.24
N VAL A 146 -2.78 -6.07 -2.05
CA VAL A 146 -1.85 -7.15 -1.69
C VAL A 146 -0.46 -6.54 -1.59
N LEU A 147 0.08 -6.49 -0.36
CA LEU A 147 1.39 -5.92 -0.06
C LEU A 147 2.33 -7.03 0.38
N ILE A 148 3.50 -7.14 -0.24
CA ILE A 148 4.54 -8.12 0.14
C ILE A 148 5.78 -7.38 0.59
N TYR A 149 6.28 -7.68 1.78
CA TYR A 149 7.48 -7.04 2.31
C TYR A 149 8.74 -7.85 2.02
N LEU A 150 9.84 -7.16 1.70
CA LEU A 150 11.12 -7.76 1.27
C LEU A 150 12.29 -7.24 2.11
N ASN A 151 12.10 -7.14 3.43
CA ASN A 151 13.12 -6.65 4.36
C ASN A 151 13.65 -7.81 5.21
N PRO A 152 14.90 -8.28 4.99
CA PRO A 152 15.47 -9.44 5.70
C PRO A 152 15.45 -9.28 7.23
N GLU A 153 15.63 -8.05 7.71
CA GLU A 153 15.56 -7.69 9.12
C GLU A 153 14.73 -6.42 9.27
N TRP A 154 13.95 -6.34 10.35
CA TRP A 154 13.28 -5.12 10.73
C TRP A 154 13.18 -4.98 12.25
N HIS A 155 13.60 -3.84 12.79
CA HIS A 155 13.36 -3.49 14.17
C HIS A 155 12.24 -2.45 14.27
N GLU A 156 11.26 -2.68 15.15
CA GLU A 156 10.12 -1.77 15.31
C GLU A 156 10.52 -0.32 15.64
N ARG A 157 11.65 -0.13 16.35
CA ARG A 157 12.20 1.20 16.67
C ARG A 157 12.57 2.03 15.43
N TRP A 158 12.72 1.39 14.27
CA TRP A 158 12.98 2.06 13.00
C TRP A 158 11.72 2.66 12.37
N GLY A 159 10.53 2.41 12.93
CA GLY A 159 9.26 2.85 12.35
C GLY A 159 8.81 1.96 11.19
N GLY A 160 8.08 2.52 10.23
CA GLY A 160 7.79 1.87 8.93
C GLY A 160 6.79 0.71 8.93
N CYS A 161 6.31 0.29 10.08
CA CYS A 161 5.27 -0.71 10.15
C CYS A 161 3.95 -0.13 9.63
N LEU A 162 3.20 -0.97 8.92
CA LEU A 162 1.90 -0.60 8.40
C LEU A 162 0.94 -0.41 9.57
N GLU A 163 0.40 0.79 9.70
CA GLU A 163 -0.62 1.14 10.66
C GLU A 163 -1.98 1.01 10.01
N LEU A 164 -2.92 0.32 10.65
CA LEU A 164 -4.34 0.31 10.27
C LEU A 164 -5.15 1.01 11.37
N TRP A 165 -5.98 1.97 10.98
CA TRP A 165 -6.68 2.89 11.87
C TRP A 165 -8.18 2.67 11.88
N ALA A 166 -8.81 2.89 13.03
CA ALA A 166 -10.26 2.92 13.15
C ALA A 166 -10.86 3.93 12.15
N GLN A 167 -12.04 3.63 11.62
CA GLN A 167 -12.67 4.46 10.57
C GLN A 167 -12.97 5.91 11.01
N ASP A 168 -13.04 6.17 12.31
CA ASP A 168 -13.21 7.51 12.90
C ASP A 168 -11.88 8.21 13.20
N MET A 169 -10.75 7.57 12.87
CA MET A 169 -9.38 8.01 13.16
C MET A 169 -9.08 8.21 14.65
N SER A 170 -9.88 7.61 15.55
CA SER A 170 -9.72 7.77 17.00
C SER A 170 -8.45 7.10 17.53
N GLN A 171 -8.10 5.94 16.98
CA GLN A 171 -6.93 5.16 17.40
C GLN A 171 -6.43 4.22 16.31
N ARG A 172 -5.13 3.91 16.38
CA ARG A 172 -4.51 2.81 15.63
C ARG A 172 -4.93 1.49 16.26
N ARG A 173 -5.44 0.55 15.45
CA ARG A 173 -5.97 -0.74 15.92
C ARG A 173 -5.12 -1.93 15.53
N ALA A 174 -4.42 -1.85 14.40
CA ALA A 174 -3.48 -2.87 13.95
C ALA A 174 -2.15 -2.25 13.50
N PHE A 175 -1.09 -3.05 13.61
CA PHE A 175 0.28 -2.66 13.31
C PHE A 175 1.05 -3.88 12.79
N ILE A 176 1.59 -3.79 11.56
CA ILE A 176 2.23 -4.92 10.90
C ILE A 176 3.69 -4.60 10.58
N VAL A 177 4.60 -5.39 11.14
CA VAL A 177 6.05 -5.26 10.91
C VAL A 177 6.39 -5.72 9.48
N PRO A 178 7.13 -4.93 8.68
CA PRO A 178 7.34 -5.20 7.27
C PRO A 178 8.51 -6.15 7.03
N ILE A 179 8.47 -7.37 7.57
CA ILE A 179 9.56 -8.36 7.43
C ILE A 179 9.46 -9.16 6.13
N LEU A 180 10.58 -9.77 5.72
CA LEU A 180 10.70 -10.56 4.50
C LEU A 180 9.58 -11.61 4.34
N ASN A 181 8.98 -11.63 3.15
CA ASN A 181 7.98 -12.59 2.71
C ASN A 181 6.68 -12.59 3.55
N ARG A 182 6.47 -11.54 4.33
CA ARG A 182 5.17 -11.24 4.92
C ARG A 182 4.29 -10.55 3.90
N CYS A 183 3.13 -11.14 3.64
CA CYS A 183 2.09 -10.57 2.82
C CYS A 183 0.97 -10.01 3.70
N VAL A 184 0.43 -8.85 3.34
CA VAL A 184 -0.80 -8.29 3.90
C VAL A 184 -1.81 -8.18 2.76
N ILE A 185 -2.95 -8.83 2.93
CA ILE A 185 -4.12 -8.67 2.06
C ILE A 185 -5.13 -7.85 2.84
N MET A 186 -5.55 -6.70 2.33
CA MET A 186 -6.48 -5.81 3.01
C MET A 186 -7.54 -5.27 2.06
N GLU A 187 -8.77 -5.15 2.55
CA GLU A 187 -9.86 -4.47 1.85
C GLU A 187 -9.59 -2.97 1.73
N THR A 188 -10.00 -2.40 0.60
CA THR A 188 -9.92 -0.95 0.34
C THR A 188 -11.32 -0.38 0.20
N HIS A 189 -11.55 0.73 0.89
CA HIS A 189 -12.76 1.55 0.82
C HIS A 189 -12.43 2.94 1.39
N ASP A 190 -13.38 3.87 1.36
CA ASP A 190 -13.14 5.31 1.58
C ASP A 190 -12.71 5.67 3.03
N ARG A 191 -12.73 4.68 3.91
CA ARG A 191 -12.35 4.76 5.33
C ARG A 191 -11.38 3.66 5.75
N ALA A 192 -10.78 2.95 4.78
CA ALA A 192 -9.74 1.96 5.01
C ALA A 192 -8.40 2.66 5.33
N TYR A 193 -8.36 3.35 6.46
CA TYR A 193 -7.25 4.23 6.80
C TYR A 193 -5.98 3.49 7.18
N HIS A 194 -4.91 3.73 6.43
CA HIS A 194 -3.63 3.08 6.62
C HIS A 194 -2.44 3.97 6.21
N GLY A 195 -1.25 3.62 6.67
CA GLY A 195 -0.01 4.32 6.34
C GLY A 195 1.14 3.83 7.20
N TYR A 196 2.27 4.55 7.24
CA TYR A 196 3.36 4.25 8.16
C TYR A 196 4.09 5.51 8.62
N LYS A 197 4.59 5.47 9.86
CA LYS A 197 5.36 6.57 10.45
C LYS A 197 6.74 6.69 9.85
N GLN A 198 7.29 7.90 9.94
CA GLN A 198 8.63 8.24 9.46
C GLN A 198 9.69 7.24 9.90
N LEU A 199 10.50 6.80 8.94
CA LEU A 199 11.57 5.85 9.13
C LEU A 199 12.77 6.49 9.84
N ARG A 200 13.45 5.68 10.67
CA ARG A 200 14.74 6.00 11.30
C ARG A 200 15.67 4.80 11.12
N LEU A 201 16.36 4.76 9.99
CA LEU A 201 17.09 3.60 9.51
C LEU A 201 18.61 3.75 9.68
N PRO A 202 19.34 2.63 9.92
CA PRO A 202 20.78 2.61 9.75
C PRO A 202 21.18 2.89 8.29
N ALA A 203 22.42 3.31 8.08
CA ALA A 203 22.96 3.52 6.74
C ALA A 203 22.86 2.23 5.89
N GLY A 204 22.45 2.38 4.62
CA GLY A 204 22.30 1.28 3.68
C GLY A 204 21.00 0.47 3.83
N VAL A 205 20.21 0.69 4.89
CA VAL A 205 18.91 0.03 5.07
C VAL A 205 17.81 0.88 4.41
N THR A 206 16.90 0.21 3.72
CA THR A 206 15.72 0.83 3.09
C THR A 206 14.52 -0.07 3.31
N ARG A 207 13.31 0.51 3.41
CA ARG A 207 12.05 -0.22 3.49
C ARG A 207 11.58 -0.64 2.11
N LYS A 208 11.58 -1.94 1.82
CA LYS A 208 11.19 -2.51 0.54
C LYS A 208 9.83 -3.22 0.63
N SER A 209 8.97 -2.96 -0.35
CA SER A 209 7.70 -3.67 -0.51
C SER A 209 7.32 -3.78 -1.98
N MET A 210 6.53 -4.79 -2.31
CA MET A 210 5.79 -4.93 -3.55
C MET A 210 4.31 -4.67 -3.27
N ALA A 211 3.59 -4.10 -4.23
CA ALA A 211 2.16 -3.86 -4.14
C ALA A 211 1.44 -4.27 -5.43
N SER A 212 0.35 -5.02 -5.29
CA SER A 212 -0.59 -5.32 -6.36
C SER A 212 -2.01 -5.02 -5.90
N TYR A 213 -2.80 -4.40 -6.78
CA TYR A 213 -4.15 -3.94 -6.47
C TYR A 213 -5.16 -4.68 -7.33
N TYR A 214 -6.33 -4.93 -6.72
CA TYR A 214 -7.40 -5.67 -7.35
C TYR A 214 -8.67 -4.86 -7.33
N TYR A 215 -9.38 -4.92 -8.44
CA TYR A 215 -10.55 -4.11 -8.71
C TYR A 215 -11.76 -4.98 -9.04
N SER A 216 -12.96 -4.46 -8.84
CA SER A 216 -14.21 -5.11 -9.20
C SER A 216 -15.18 -4.08 -9.79
N PRO A 217 -16.02 -4.45 -10.78
CA PRO A 217 -17.09 -3.58 -11.26
C PRO A 217 -18.07 -3.15 -10.15
N GLN A 218 -18.22 -3.97 -9.10
CA GLN A 218 -19.12 -3.72 -7.99
C GLN A 218 -18.36 -3.06 -6.82
N ARG A 219 -18.88 -1.91 -6.36
CA ARG A 219 -18.40 -1.25 -5.15
C ARG A 219 -18.82 -2.00 -3.89
N SER A 220 -18.09 -1.78 -2.80
CA SER A 220 -18.60 -2.11 -1.46
C SER A 220 -19.62 -1.05 -0.98
N GLU A 221 -20.39 -1.38 0.07
CA GLU A 221 -21.27 -0.42 0.73
C GLU A 221 -20.50 0.74 1.39
N SER A 222 -19.21 0.52 1.70
CA SER A 222 -18.32 1.51 2.30
C SER A 222 -17.58 2.39 1.28
N GLN A 223 -17.96 2.28 0.00
CA GLN A 223 -17.44 3.10 -1.11
C GLN A 223 -18.52 3.99 -1.71
N THR A 224 -18.15 5.24 -1.97
CA THR A 224 -18.93 6.18 -2.78
C THR A 224 -18.84 5.83 -4.27
N GLU A 225 -19.82 6.28 -5.03
CA GLU A 225 -19.85 6.19 -6.51
C GLU A 225 -19.03 7.30 -7.16
N GLU A 226 -18.86 8.43 -6.47
CA GLU A 226 -18.09 9.57 -6.98
C GLU A 226 -16.59 9.26 -6.98
N GLU A 227 -15.91 9.52 -8.10
CA GLU A 227 -14.46 9.37 -8.17
C GLU A 227 -13.77 10.29 -7.15
N HIS A 228 -12.83 9.74 -6.39
CA HIS A 228 -11.94 10.53 -5.54
C HIS A 228 -10.49 10.02 -5.58
N ASN A 229 -9.57 10.96 -5.34
CA ASN A 229 -8.16 10.67 -5.14
C ASN A 229 -7.90 10.13 -3.72
N THR A 230 -6.64 9.87 -3.39
CA THR A 230 -6.20 9.50 -2.04
C THR A 230 -6.67 10.50 -0.98
N LEU A 231 -7.33 9.98 0.06
CA LEU A 231 -7.94 10.76 1.14
C LEU A 231 -7.04 10.73 2.38
N PHE A 232 -6.18 11.73 2.52
CA PHE A 232 -5.26 11.81 3.67
C PHE A 232 -5.96 12.23 4.96
N GLN A 233 -5.52 11.64 6.07
CA GLN A 233 -5.95 11.91 7.43
C GLN A 233 -4.76 12.32 8.30
N LEU A 234 -5.02 13.22 9.24
CA LEU A 234 -4.08 13.53 10.32
C LEU A 234 -4.26 12.54 11.46
N ARG A 235 -3.15 12.11 12.07
CA ARG A 235 -3.17 11.34 13.31
C ARG A 235 -3.66 12.22 14.47
N PRO A 236 -4.27 11.67 15.53
CA PRO A 236 -4.75 12.45 16.68
C PRO A 236 -3.66 13.35 17.30
N GLU A 237 -2.43 12.86 17.44
CA GLU A 237 -1.31 13.64 17.98
C GLU A 237 -0.93 14.85 17.10
N GLU A 238 -1.19 14.78 15.80
CA GLU A 238 -0.96 15.90 14.86
C GLU A 238 -2.09 16.94 14.95
N ARG A 239 -3.29 16.54 15.42
CA ARG A 239 -4.46 17.41 15.62
C ARG A 239 -4.41 18.19 16.94
N ALA A 240 -3.82 17.62 17.99
CA ALA A 240 -3.92 18.11 19.36
C ALA A 240 -3.02 19.30 19.73
N GLY A 241 -2.19 19.85 18.83
CA GLY A 241 -1.52 21.13 19.14
C GLY A 241 -0.23 21.55 18.42
N ALA A 242 0.22 20.94 17.31
CA ALA A 242 1.59 21.23 16.84
C ALA A 242 1.75 21.97 15.49
N HIS A 243 0.91 21.82 14.46
CA HIS A 243 1.28 22.35 13.13
C HIS A 243 0.11 22.82 12.26
N ALA A 244 -0.51 23.96 12.58
CA ALA A 244 -1.40 24.70 11.66
C ALA A 244 -0.77 24.90 10.26
N ARG A 245 0.57 24.99 10.20
CA ARG A 245 1.34 25.05 8.94
C ARG A 245 1.28 23.76 8.12
N GLN A 246 1.35 22.58 8.74
CA GLN A 246 1.29 21.29 8.04
C GLN A 246 -0.14 21.00 7.56
N PHE A 247 -1.14 21.37 8.37
CA PHE A 247 -2.55 21.38 7.99
C PHE A 247 -2.80 22.25 6.75
N LEU A 248 -2.34 23.51 6.74
CA LEU A 248 -2.53 24.42 5.60
C LEU A 248 -1.70 24.01 4.37
N ARG A 249 -0.49 23.47 4.55
CA ARG A 249 0.33 22.95 3.45
C ARG A 249 -0.31 21.73 2.78
N ARG A 250 -0.94 20.82 3.55
CA ARG A 250 -1.68 19.67 2.99
C ARG A 250 -2.97 20.09 2.31
N ILE A 251 -3.74 21.02 2.88
CA ILE A 251 -4.92 21.59 2.21
C ILE A 251 -4.53 22.26 0.88
N GLU A 252 -3.44 23.04 0.85
CA GLU A 252 -2.98 23.69 -0.38
C GLU A 252 -2.54 22.68 -1.46
N ALA A 253 -1.87 21.60 -1.06
CA ALA A 253 -1.42 20.56 -1.98
C ALA A 253 -2.60 19.79 -2.63
N LEU A 254 -3.64 19.54 -1.84
CA LEU A 254 -4.83 18.76 -2.23
C LEU A 254 -5.95 19.63 -2.85
N ALA A 255 -5.88 20.96 -2.76
CA ALA A 255 -6.88 21.84 -3.34
C ALA A 255 -6.82 21.87 -4.90
N PRO A 256 -7.98 21.93 -5.59
CA PRO A 256 -8.03 22.17 -7.04
C PRO A 256 -7.24 23.41 -7.43
N ARG A 257 -6.61 23.42 -8.61
CA ARG A 257 -5.74 24.53 -9.07
C ARG A 257 -6.40 25.90 -8.92
N ALA A 258 -7.71 25.99 -9.14
CA ALA A 258 -8.50 27.21 -9.03
C ALA A 258 -8.58 27.79 -7.60
N VAL A 259 -8.47 26.95 -6.56
CA VAL A 259 -8.69 27.34 -5.15
C VAL A 259 -7.36 27.57 -4.42
N ARG A 260 -6.23 27.09 -4.98
CA ARG A 260 -4.88 27.30 -4.42
C ARG A 260 -4.54 28.77 -4.11
N PRO A 261 -4.89 29.78 -4.93
CA PRO A 261 -4.62 31.19 -4.61
C PRO A 261 -5.34 31.67 -3.35
N ILE A 262 -6.57 31.17 -3.10
CA ILE A 262 -7.38 31.53 -1.92
C ILE A 262 -6.76 30.91 -0.66
N VAL A 263 -6.34 29.65 -0.73
CA VAL A 263 -5.63 28.96 0.37
C VAL A 263 -4.31 29.68 0.69
N ARG A 264 -3.55 30.11 -0.33
CA ARG A 264 -2.35 30.94 -0.15
C ARG A 264 -2.65 32.29 0.50
N GLY A 265 -3.75 32.93 0.12
CA GLY A 265 -4.19 34.20 0.69
C GLY A 265 -4.50 34.08 2.19
N LEU A 266 -5.22 33.03 2.58
CA LEU A 266 -5.51 32.73 3.99
C LEU A 266 -4.23 32.44 4.79
N ARG A 267 -3.28 31.67 4.23
CA ARG A 267 -1.97 31.43 4.86
C ARG A 267 -1.22 32.71 5.20
N ARG A 268 -1.25 33.71 4.31
CA ARG A 268 -0.61 35.02 4.54
C ARG A 268 -1.32 35.81 5.62
N ALA A 269 -2.66 35.83 5.61
CA ALA A 269 -3.47 36.56 6.59
C ALA A 269 -3.29 36.05 8.04
N PHE A 270 -3.00 34.76 8.21
CA PHE A 270 -2.77 34.14 9.52
C PHE A 270 -1.30 34.12 9.97
N GLY A 271 -0.36 34.74 9.23
CA GLY A 271 1.06 34.73 9.59
C GLY A 271 1.73 33.35 9.48
N LEU A 272 1.20 32.50 8.57
CA LEU A 272 1.64 31.11 8.35
C LEU A 272 2.29 30.92 6.97
N ALA A 273 2.74 32.03 6.37
CA ALA A 273 3.69 32.03 5.26
C ALA A 273 5.10 31.72 5.80
N ASP A 274 5.98 31.18 4.96
CA ASP A 274 7.40 31.01 5.32
C ASP A 274 8.04 32.36 5.68
#